data_AF-A0A4Y9ZEZ6-F1
#
_entry.id   AF-A0A4Y9ZEZ6-F1
#
_cell.length_a   1.000
_cell.length_b   1.000
_cell.length_c   1.000
_cell.angle_alpha   90.00
_cell.angle_beta   90.00
_cell.angle_gamma   90.00
#
_symmetry.space_group_name_H-M   'P 1'
#
loop_
_entity.id
_entity.type
_entity.pdbx_description
1 polymer ?
#
loop_
_entity_poly.entity_id
_entity_poly.type
_entity_poly.pdbx_seq_one_letter_code
_entity_poly.pdbx_strand_id
1 'polypeptide(L)'
;MFSLLRITTPFSATSDSVHKAPYFYKFRKGPPPAYLCPIGYCADPPRRTDIFGFGVMFFVLLTNRFPFHKDWFPSPVEHMAIMKRHDDIVDRRIGDFDKLPLALEPYFGNVLYKCFTIRYEAADTLAIELEAAFALWWKENEQNTLRDDHNLAGANIPYPRQPAPITIEQVQNHYTRPKLEKATFQWEDYDDD
;
A
#
# COMPACT_ATOMS: atom_id res chain seq x y z
N MET A 1 -50.43 16.25 -35.18
CA MET A 1 -50.30 15.97 -33.74
C MET A 1 -49.40 14.76 -33.58
N PHE A 2 -48.10 14.97 -33.33
CA PHE A 2 -47.15 13.92 -32.98
C PHE A 2 -46.84 14.07 -31.49
N SER A 3 -47.16 13.05 -30.69
CA SER A 3 -46.79 13.00 -29.28
C SER A 3 -45.79 11.87 -29.10
N LEU A 4 -44.51 12.23 -29.07
CA LEU A 4 -43.41 11.39 -28.60
C LEU A 4 -43.30 11.61 -27.09
N LEU A 5 -43.80 10.65 -26.29
CA LEU A 5 -43.62 10.68 -24.84
C LEU A 5 -42.50 9.73 -24.44
N ARG A 6 -41.52 10.35 -23.76
CA ARG A 6 -40.25 9.80 -23.30
C ARG A 6 -40.43 8.75 -22.21
N ILE A 7 -39.47 7.82 -22.21
CA ILE A 7 -39.17 6.81 -21.19
C ILE A 7 -38.86 7.50 -19.85
N THR A 8 -39.49 7.04 -18.77
CA THR A 8 -39.02 7.27 -17.39
C THR A 8 -39.16 5.98 -16.58
N THR A 9 -38.12 5.15 -16.61
CA THR A 9 -37.85 4.19 -15.54
C THR A 9 -37.24 4.94 -14.35
N PRO A 10 -37.75 4.82 -13.12
CA PRO A 10 -37.01 5.28 -11.95
C PRO A 10 -35.89 4.25 -11.65
N PHE A 11 -34.69 4.52 -12.17
CA PHE A 11 -33.47 3.88 -11.71
C PHE A 11 -33.12 4.53 -10.36
N SER A 12 -33.53 3.90 -9.26
CA SER A 12 -33.06 4.27 -7.93
C SER A 12 -31.61 3.81 -7.79
N ALA A 13 -30.68 4.68 -8.20
CA ALA A 13 -29.28 4.53 -7.84
C ALA A 13 -29.11 5.10 -6.41
N THR A 14 -29.32 4.26 -5.39
CA THR A 14 -28.67 4.51 -4.11
C THR A 14 -27.19 4.27 -4.33
N SER A 15 -26.48 5.38 -4.53
CA SER A 15 -25.03 5.47 -4.37
C SER A 15 -24.70 5.08 -2.92
N ASP A 16 -24.54 3.79 -2.68
CA ASP A 16 -23.93 3.28 -1.46
C ASP A 16 -22.45 3.66 -1.52
N SER A 17 -22.20 4.88 -1.03
CA SER A 17 -20.88 5.39 -0.79
C SER A 17 -20.10 4.40 0.09
N VAL A 18 -18.97 3.91 -0.43
CA VAL A 18 -17.98 3.09 0.30
C VAL A 18 -17.44 3.82 1.55
N HIS A 19 -17.71 5.12 1.71
CA HIS A 19 -17.30 5.94 2.86
C HIS A 19 -18.05 5.64 4.17
N LYS A 20 -19.05 4.75 4.16
CA LYS A 20 -19.74 4.28 5.38
C LYS A 20 -19.52 2.79 5.61
N ALA A 21 -18.27 2.32 5.60
CA ALA A 21 -17.97 0.98 6.10
C ALA A 21 -18.45 0.87 7.57
N PRO A 22 -19.48 0.08 7.90
CA PRO A 22 -20.09 0.12 9.23
C PRO A 22 -19.27 -0.61 10.31
N TYR A 23 -18.06 -1.04 10.02
CA TYR A 23 -17.39 -2.06 10.83
C TYR A 23 -15.90 -1.76 11.00
N PHE A 24 -15.50 -1.58 12.26
CA PHE A 24 -14.16 -1.95 12.70
C PHE A 24 -14.03 -3.46 12.48
N TYR A 25 -13.39 -3.88 11.39
CA TYR A 25 -13.11 -5.30 11.16
C TYR A 25 -12.16 -5.81 12.25
N LYS A 26 -12.68 -6.66 13.15
CA LYS A 26 -11.86 -7.37 14.14
C LYS A 26 -11.24 -8.59 13.47
N PHE A 27 -10.08 -8.39 12.84
CA PHE A 27 -9.27 -9.52 12.40
C PHE A 27 -8.77 -10.30 13.63
N ARG A 28 -8.82 -11.64 13.58
CA ARG A 28 -8.30 -12.50 14.66
C ARG A 28 -6.78 -12.37 14.85
N LYS A 29 -6.08 -11.91 13.80
CA LYS A 29 -4.65 -11.62 13.78
C LYS A 29 -4.47 -10.23 13.16
N GLY A 30 -3.55 -9.45 13.71
CA GLY A 30 -3.14 -8.19 13.10
C GLY A 30 -2.49 -8.41 11.72
N PRO A 31 -2.24 -7.33 10.96
CA PRO A 31 -1.55 -7.44 9.69
C PRO A 31 -0.13 -8.01 9.89
N PRO A 32 0.52 -8.53 8.83
CA PRO A 32 1.90 -8.96 8.92
C PRO A 32 2.82 -7.83 9.42
N PRO A 33 3.90 -8.13 10.15
CA PRO A 33 4.69 -7.12 10.85
C PRO A 33 5.18 -5.95 9.98
N ALA A 34 5.57 -6.20 8.73
CA ALA A 34 6.05 -5.15 7.82
C ALA A 34 4.99 -4.07 7.49
N TYR A 35 3.70 -4.36 7.69
CA TYR A 35 2.61 -3.42 7.49
C TYR A 35 2.15 -2.75 8.78
N LEU A 36 2.69 -3.16 9.94
CA LEU A 36 2.34 -2.54 11.21
C LEU A 36 2.91 -1.12 11.25
N CYS A 37 2.05 -0.19 11.61
CA CYS A 37 2.44 1.18 11.88
C CYS A 37 3.48 1.22 13.01
N PRO A 38 4.58 1.99 12.85
CA PRO A 38 5.61 2.13 13.86
C PRO A 38 5.07 2.56 15.23
N ILE A 39 5.69 2.06 16.30
CA ILE A 39 5.25 2.27 17.69
C ILE A 39 5.26 3.75 18.07
N GLY A 40 6.20 4.53 17.52
CA GLY A 40 6.27 5.98 17.74
C GLY A 40 5.02 6.75 17.28
N TYR A 41 4.17 6.12 16.45
CA TYR A 41 2.89 6.66 16.01
C TYR A 41 1.68 6.05 16.74
N CYS A 42 1.86 5.19 17.75
CA CYS A 42 0.75 4.54 18.46
C CYS A 42 -0.15 5.53 19.24
N ALA A 43 0.29 6.76 19.48
CA ALA A 43 -0.53 7.82 20.07
C ALA A 43 -1.51 8.45 19.06
N ASP A 44 -1.33 8.18 17.76
CA ASP A 44 -2.17 8.72 16.70
C ASP A 44 -3.50 7.95 16.54
N PRO A 45 -4.56 8.58 15.98
CA PRO A 45 -5.83 7.93 15.73
C PRO A 45 -5.71 6.67 14.85
N PRO A 46 -6.51 5.61 15.04
CA PRO A 46 -6.43 4.36 14.27
C PRO A 46 -6.52 4.55 12.74
N ARG A 47 -7.21 5.60 12.26
CA ARG A 47 -7.27 5.91 10.83
C ARG A 47 -5.90 6.23 10.22
N ARG A 48 -4.97 6.70 11.05
CA ARG A 48 -3.62 7.08 10.65
C ARG A 48 -2.71 5.86 10.47
N THR A 49 -2.98 4.74 11.16
CA THR A 49 -2.22 3.50 10.99
C THR A 49 -2.48 2.85 9.62
N ASP A 50 -3.70 3.01 9.08
CA ASP A 50 -4.05 2.51 7.74
C ASP A 50 -3.27 3.24 6.63
N ILE A 51 -2.93 4.52 6.84
CA ILE A 51 -2.15 5.34 5.90
C ILE A 51 -0.71 4.82 5.77
N PHE A 52 -0.11 4.43 6.90
CA PHE A 52 1.21 3.79 6.89
C PHE A 52 1.17 2.47 6.11
N GLY A 53 0.21 1.59 6.45
CA GLY A 53 0.04 0.29 5.78
C GLY A 53 -0.21 0.45 4.27
N PHE A 54 -0.98 1.47 3.87
CA PHE A 54 -1.13 1.86 2.47
C PHE A 54 0.20 2.25 1.83
N GLY A 55 1.03 3.06 2.50
CA GLY A 55 2.36 3.41 2.02
C GLY A 55 3.23 2.18 1.71
N VAL A 56 3.22 1.18 2.59
CA VAL A 56 3.95 -0.08 2.37
C VAL A 56 3.41 -0.82 1.14
N MET A 57 2.09 -0.97 1.00
CA MET A 57 1.48 -1.60 -0.17
C MET A 57 1.84 -0.85 -1.46
N PHE A 58 1.76 0.47 -1.43
CA PHE A 58 2.05 1.32 -2.57
C PHE A 58 3.52 1.20 -3.01
N PHE A 59 4.46 1.19 -2.07
CA PHE A 59 5.87 0.94 -2.35
C PHE A 59 6.08 -0.42 -3.03
N VAL A 60 5.45 -1.47 -2.50
CA VAL A 60 5.56 -2.85 -3.02
C VAL A 60 5.08 -2.92 -4.46
N LEU A 61 3.97 -2.24 -4.79
CA LEU A 61 3.41 -2.18 -6.14
C LEU A 61 4.31 -1.43 -7.13
N LEU A 62 5.00 -0.39 -6.69
CA LEU A 62 5.86 0.43 -7.55
C LEU A 62 7.25 -0.17 -7.77
N THR A 63 7.77 -0.94 -6.81
CA THR A 63 9.19 -1.33 -6.78
C THR A 63 9.43 -2.83 -6.92
N ASN A 64 8.36 -3.62 -6.91
CA ASN A 64 8.42 -5.07 -6.86
C ASN A 64 9.24 -5.64 -5.67
N ARG A 65 9.32 -4.90 -4.55
CA ARG A 65 9.98 -5.36 -3.30
C ARG A 65 9.36 -4.70 -2.06
N PHE A 66 9.54 -5.31 -0.89
CA PHE A 66 9.23 -4.63 0.37
C PHE A 66 10.26 -3.54 0.72
N PRO A 67 9.88 -2.50 1.49
CA PRO A 67 10.85 -1.55 2.02
C PRO A 67 11.93 -2.28 2.83
N PHE A 68 13.19 -1.90 2.62
CA PHE A 68 14.38 -2.53 3.23
C PHE A 68 14.55 -4.03 2.91
N HIS A 69 13.91 -4.50 1.84
CA HIS A 69 14.00 -5.87 1.38
C HIS A 69 14.30 -5.93 -0.12
N LYS A 70 14.85 -7.06 -0.56
CA LYS A 70 15.26 -7.28 -1.96
C LYS A 70 14.09 -7.67 -2.88
N ASP A 71 13.03 -8.26 -2.35
CA ASP A 71 11.91 -8.82 -3.13
C ASP A 71 10.56 -8.82 -2.37
N TRP A 72 9.56 -9.50 -2.93
CA TRP A 72 8.18 -9.64 -2.43
C TRP A 72 7.92 -10.71 -1.38
N PHE A 73 8.92 -11.50 -1.02
CA PHE A 73 8.74 -12.67 -0.16
C PHE A 73 9.63 -12.63 1.08
N PRO A 74 9.55 -11.58 1.91
CA PRO A 74 10.26 -11.57 3.17
C PRO A 74 9.78 -12.75 4.04
N SER A 75 10.73 -13.48 4.61
CA SER A 75 10.49 -14.47 5.64
C SER A 75 9.87 -13.82 6.88
N PRO A 76 9.30 -14.60 7.82
CA PRO A 76 8.77 -14.05 9.07
C PRO A 76 9.79 -13.22 9.87
N VAL A 77 11.08 -13.58 9.82
CA VAL A 77 12.15 -12.83 10.50
C VAL A 77 12.43 -11.51 9.78
N GLU A 78 12.46 -11.52 8.44
CA GLU A 78 12.65 -10.31 7.64
C GLU A 78 11.48 -9.34 7.80
N HIS A 79 10.24 -9.83 7.90
CA HIS A 79 9.09 -8.99 8.25
C HIS A 79 9.28 -8.25 9.59
N MET A 80 9.81 -8.94 10.60
CA MET A 80 10.10 -8.31 11.90
C MET A 80 11.25 -7.31 11.80
N ALA A 81 12.26 -7.58 10.97
CA ALA A 81 13.38 -6.66 10.74
C ALA A 81 12.92 -5.39 10.03
N ILE A 82 12.05 -5.51 9.02
CA ILE A 82 11.44 -4.38 8.32
C ILE A 82 10.63 -3.52 9.30
N MET A 83 9.78 -4.13 10.12
CA MET A 83 9.02 -3.42 11.16
C MET A 83 9.95 -2.66 12.10
N LYS A 84 10.97 -3.34 12.63
CA LYS A 84 11.96 -2.74 13.54
C LYS A 84 12.71 -1.58 12.89
N ARG A 85 13.04 -1.66 11.60
CA ARG A 85 13.71 -0.58 10.88
C ARG A 85 12.85 0.67 10.80
N HIS A 86 11.56 0.53 10.53
CA HIS A 86 10.63 1.67 10.57
C HIS A 86 10.49 2.23 12.00
N ASP A 87 10.44 1.37 13.02
CA ASP A 87 10.46 1.83 14.43
C ASP A 87 11.72 2.63 14.75
N ASP A 88 12.91 2.16 14.35
CA ASP A 88 14.18 2.85 14.59
C ASP A 88 14.23 4.22 13.88
N ILE A 89 13.67 4.35 12.67
CA ILE A 89 13.57 5.63 11.96
C ILE A 89 12.63 6.59 12.70
N VAL A 90 11.48 6.11 13.15
CA VAL A 90 10.44 6.98 13.73
C VAL A 90 10.78 7.36 15.17
N ASP A 91 11.12 6.39 16.00
CA ASP A 91 11.28 6.56 17.45
C ASP A 91 12.67 7.07 17.79
N ARG A 92 13.70 6.62 17.06
CA ARG A 92 15.10 6.95 17.34
C ARG A 92 15.74 7.90 16.33
N ARG A 93 15.02 8.23 15.24
CA ARG A 93 15.54 9.06 14.13
C ARG A 93 16.82 8.49 13.52
N ILE A 94 16.91 7.17 13.43
CA ILE A 94 18.08 6.47 12.88
C ILE A 94 17.79 6.07 11.43
N GLY A 95 18.45 6.75 10.50
CA GLY A 95 18.35 6.49 9.06
C GLY A 95 17.13 7.12 8.40
N ASP A 96 16.95 6.80 7.13
CA ASP A 96 15.86 7.30 6.29
C ASP A 96 14.94 6.15 5.84
N PHE A 97 13.70 6.51 5.49
CA PHE A 97 12.81 5.59 4.80
C PHE A 97 13.36 5.21 3.42
N ASP A 98 13.01 4.00 3.00
CA ASP A 98 13.38 3.50 1.68
C ASP A 98 12.75 4.38 0.58
N LYS A 99 13.54 4.70 -0.44
CA LYS A 99 13.14 5.61 -1.53
C LYS A 99 12.75 4.84 -2.77
N LEU A 100 11.94 5.44 -3.63
CA LEU A 100 11.60 4.84 -4.91
C LEU A 100 12.81 4.94 -5.86
N PRO A 101 12.84 4.10 -6.92
CA PRO A 101 13.75 4.29 -8.03
C PRO A 101 13.64 5.70 -8.61
N LEU A 102 14.75 6.26 -9.12
CA LEU A 102 14.81 7.62 -9.67
C LEU A 102 13.77 7.89 -10.77
N ALA A 103 13.30 6.86 -11.47
CA ALA A 103 12.26 6.97 -12.48
C ALA A 103 10.85 7.26 -11.90
N LEU A 104 10.62 6.94 -10.63
CA LEU A 104 9.32 7.08 -9.95
C LEU A 104 9.34 8.10 -8.82
N GLU A 105 10.51 8.33 -8.21
CA GLU A 105 10.69 9.25 -7.08
C GLU A 105 10.15 10.67 -7.33
N PRO A 106 10.36 11.32 -8.50
CA PRO A 106 9.84 12.66 -8.75
C PRO A 106 8.32 12.77 -8.74
N TYR A 107 7.62 11.66 -9.01
CA TYR A 107 6.16 11.62 -9.10
C TYR A 107 5.53 11.19 -7.78
N PHE A 108 6.02 10.07 -7.22
CA PHE A 108 5.35 9.38 -6.12
C PHE A 108 6.11 9.47 -4.79
N GLY A 109 7.37 9.90 -4.80
CA GLY A 109 8.24 9.88 -3.60
C GLY A 109 7.67 10.71 -2.45
N ASN A 110 7.12 11.90 -2.73
CA ASN A 110 6.52 12.75 -1.71
C ASN A 110 5.23 12.15 -1.11
N VAL A 111 4.40 11.51 -1.94
CA VAL A 111 3.18 10.82 -1.48
C VAL A 111 3.57 9.68 -0.54
N LEU A 112 4.55 8.89 -0.94
CA LEU A 112 5.05 7.78 -0.15
C LEU A 112 5.67 8.26 1.18
N TYR A 113 6.51 9.30 1.14
CA TYR A 113 7.10 9.90 2.34
C TYR A 113 6.04 10.37 3.33
N LYS A 114 4.98 11.04 2.86
CA LYS A 114 3.85 11.45 3.71
C LYS A 114 3.08 10.27 4.29
N CYS A 115 3.01 9.14 3.58
CA CYS A 115 2.43 7.92 4.13
C CYS A 115 3.27 7.36 5.28
N PHE A 116 4.59 7.21 5.07
CA PHE A 116 5.50 6.68 6.09
C PHE A 116 5.65 7.58 7.31
N THR A 117 5.54 8.90 7.12
CA THR A 117 5.58 9.88 8.22
C THR A 117 4.22 10.24 8.79
N ILE A 118 3.15 9.62 8.28
CA ILE A 118 1.76 9.83 8.74
C ILE A 118 1.38 11.33 8.75
N ARG A 119 1.66 12.01 7.64
CA ARG A 119 1.36 13.44 7.47
C ARG A 119 -0.01 13.74 6.86
N TYR A 120 -0.75 12.70 6.50
CA TYR A 120 -2.12 12.84 5.99
C TYR A 120 -3.13 12.88 7.14
N GLU A 121 -3.85 13.98 7.23
CA GLU A 121 -4.94 14.17 8.19
C GLU A 121 -6.22 13.40 7.80
N ALA A 122 -6.39 13.15 6.50
CA ALA A 122 -7.53 12.44 5.93
C ALA A 122 -7.12 11.64 4.69
N ALA A 123 -7.82 10.52 4.44
CA ALA A 123 -7.61 9.67 3.26
C ALA A 123 -7.94 10.42 1.95
N ASP A 124 -8.84 11.38 2.01
CA ASP A 124 -9.31 12.22 0.92
C ASP A 124 -8.14 13.03 0.33
N THR A 125 -7.30 13.60 1.20
CA THR A 125 -6.11 14.36 0.79
C THR A 125 -5.06 13.46 0.15
N LEU A 126 -4.87 12.25 0.68
CA LEU A 126 -4.02 11.24 0.08
C LEU A 126 -4.49 10.89 -1.33
N ALA A 127 -5.79 10.66 -1.52
CA ALA A 127 -6.36 10.32 -2.82
C ALA A 127 -6.13 11.43 -3.86
N ILE A 128 -6.40 12.69 -3.49
CA ILE A 128 -6.19 13.85 -4.38
C ILE A 128 -4.72 13.98 -4.80
N GLU A 129 -3.78 13.85 -3.85
CA GLU A 129 -2.35 13.95 -4.16
C GLU A 129 -1.86 12.78 -5.02
N LEU A 130 -2.36 11.58 -4.78
CA LEU A 130 -2.04 10.40 -5.56
C LEU A 130 -2.57 10.51 -7.00
N GLU A 131 -3.80 11.00 -7.18
CA GLU A 131 -4.37 11.28 -8.51
C GLU A 131 -3.54 12.32 -9.27
N ALA A 132 -3.13 13.39 -8.60
CA ALA A 132 -2.27 14.41 -9.21
C ALA A 132 -0.89 13.85 -9.61
N ALA A 133 -0.28 13.05 -8.73
CA ALA A 133 0.99 12.38 -9.01
C ALA A 133 0.88 11.42 -10.21
N PHE A 134 -0.19 10.63 -10.25
CA PHE A 134 -0.46 9.72 -11.36
C PHE A 134 -0.70 10.48 -12.67
N ALA A 135 -1.48 11.56 -12.66
CA ALA A 135 -1.73 12.35 -13.86
C ALA A 135 -0.44 12.96 -14.42
N LEU A 136 0.47 13.42 -13.56
CA LEU A 136 1.77 13.92 -13.95
C LEU A 136 2.65 12.82 -14.57
N TRP A 137 2.77 11.68 -13.89
CA TRP A 137 3.51 10.53 -14.40
C TRP A 137 2.95 10.05 -15.74
N TRP A 138 1.63 9.92 -15.85
CA TRP A 138 0.96 9.46 -17.06
C TRP A 138 1.25 10.39 -18.24
N LYS A 139 1.10 11.71 -18.07
CA LYS A 139 1.35 12.69 -19.12
C LYS A 139 2.76 12.59 -19.71
N GLU A 140 3.75 12.26 -18.90
CA GLU A 140 5.15 12.17 -19.32
C GLU A 140 5.52 10.79 -19.86
N ASN A 141 4.74 9.74 -19.55
CA ASN A 141 5.06 8.35 -19.87
C ASN A 141 4.04 7.66 -20.78
N GLU A 142 2.95 8.33 -21.18
CA GLU A 142 1.83 7.80 -21.98
C GLU A 142 2.32 7.10 -23.27
N GLN A 143 3.32 7.67 -23.94
CA GLN A 143 3.85 7.11 -25.18
C GLN A 143 4.71 5.86 -24.98
N ASN A 144 5.30 5.69 -23.79
CA ASN A 144 6.10 4.51 -23.44
C ASN A 144 5.20 3.37 -22.95
N THR A 145 4.17 3.68 -22.16
CA THR A 145 3.20 2.69 -21.66
C THR A 145 2.37 2.06 -22.78
N LEU A 146 1.91 2.85 -23.76
CA LEU A 146 1.16 2.33 -24.92
C LEU A 146 2.02 1.45 -25.85
N ARG A 147 3.35 1.61 -25.83
CA ARG A 147 4.27 0.77 -26.63
C ARG A 147 4.58 -0.56 -25.95
N ASP A 148 4.67 -0.58 -24.62
CA ASP A 148 4.89 -1.81 -23.86
C ASP A 148 3.66 -2.74 -23.90
N ASP A 149 2.44 -2.18 -23.90
CA ASP A 149 1.20 -2.95 -24.08
C ASP A 149 1.10 -3.68 -25.43
N HIS A 150 1.77 -3.18 -26.48
CA HIS A 150 1.80 -3.83 -27.78
C HIS A 150 2.81 -5.00 -27.87
N ASN A 151 3.78 -5.08 -26.95
CA ASN A 151 4.79 -6.14 -26.91
C ASN A 151 4.53 -7.18 -25.79
N LEU A 152 3.62 -6.90 -24.86
CA LEU A 152 3.08 -7.89 -23.94
C LEU A 152 2.06 -8.76 -24.68
N ALA A 153 2.48 -9.96 -25.12
CA ALA A 153 1.58 -11.07 -25.45
C ALA A 153 0.83 -11.62 -24.21
N GLY A 154 0.54 -10.75 -23.23
CA GLY A 154 -0.01 -11.08 -21.92
C GLY A 154 -1.21 -10.20 -21.64
N ALA A 155 -2.39 -10.83 -21.74
CA ALA A 155 -3.58 -10.47 -20.99
C ALA A 155 -4.26 -9.13 -21.32
N ASN A 156 -5.03 -9.14 -22.42
CA ASN A 156 -6.38 -8.56 -22.45
C ASN A 156 -7.29 -9.27 -21.42
N ILE A 157 -6.89 -9.32 -20.15
CA ILE A 157 -7.74 -9.78 -19.06
C ILE A 157 -8.50 -8.53 -18.61
N PRO A 158 -9.78 -8.36 -18.97
CA PRO A 158 -10.56 -7.24 -18.47
C PRO A 158 -10.52 -7.28 -16.95
N TYR A 159 -10.07 -6.17 -16.35
CA TYR A 159 -10.11 -6.01 -14.90
C TYR A 159 -11.52 -6.38 -14.42
N PRO A 160 -11.67 -7.39 -13.55
CA PRO A 160 -13.01 -7.87 -13.20
C PRO A 160 -13.72 -6.73 -12.49
N ARG A 161 -14.80 -6.21 -13.11
CA ARG A 161 -15.60 -5.09 -12.56
C ARG A 161 -16.19 -5.40 -11.18
N GLN A 162 -16.19 -6.68 -10.80
CA GLN A 162 -16.38 -7.17 -9.46
C GLN A 162 -15.35 -8.28 -9.21
N PRO A 163 -14.53 -8.22 -8.15
CA PRO A 163 -13.72 -9.37 -7.77
C PRO A 163 -14.67 -10.55 -7.58
N ALA A 164 -14.35 -11.70 -8.17
CA ALA A 164 -15.10 -12.93 -7.87
C ALA A 164 -15.13 -13.09 -6.35
N PRO A 165 -16.28 -13.38 -5.73
CA PRO A 165 -16.35 -13.58 -4.29
C PRO A 165 -15.42 -14.73 -3.92
N ILE A 166 -14.26 -14.37 -3.39
CA ILE A 166 -13.28 -15.34 -2.93
C ILE A 166 -13.87 -15.90 -1.64
N THR A 167 -14.11 -17.21 -1.61
CA THR A 167 -14.38 -17.88 -0.34
C THR A 167 -13.10 -17.74 0.47
N ILE A 168 -13.11 -16.90 1.50
CA ILE A 168 -11.98 -16.76 2.41
C ILE A 168 -11.81 -18.14 3.06
N GLU A 169 -10.82 -18.91 2.58
CA GLU A 169 -10.46 -20.17 3.21
C GLU A 169 -10.16 -19.90 4.69
N GLN A 170 -10.67 -20.76 5.57
CA GLN A 170 -10.31 -20.70 6.98
C GLN A 170 -8.81 -20.94 7.10
N VAL A 171 -8.04 -19.86 7.24
CA VAL A 171 -6.60 -19.89 7.47
C VAL A 171 -6.33 -20.82 8.66
N GLN A 172 -5.69 -21.95 8.40
CA GLN A 172 -5.33 -22.92 9.42
C GLN A 172 -4.45 -22.25 10.48
N ASN A 173 -4.88 -22.39 11.73
CA ASN A 173 -4.32 -21.72 12.88
C ASN A 173 -3.10 -22.46 13.43
N HIS A 174 -1.92 -22.31 12.83
CA HIS A 174 -0.68 -22.67 13.50
C HIS A 174 0.39 -21.61 13.26
N TYR A 175 0.52 -20.67 14.20
CA TYR A 175 1.76 -19.93 14.37
C TYR A 175 2.33 -20.30 15.74
N THR A 176 3.31 -21.19 15.73
CA THR A 176 4.15 -21.47 16.89
C THR A 176 5.20 -20.38 16.95
N ARG A 177 5.14 -19.51 17.97
CA ARG A 177 6.16 -18.49 18.22
C ARG A 177 7.53 -19.20 18.36
N PRO A 178 8.52 -18.95 17.48
CA PRO A 178 9.86 -19.47 17.74
C PRO A 178 10.37 -18.82 19.03
N LYS A 179 10.99 -19.62 19.91
CA LYS A 179 11.77 -19.07 21.01
C LYS A 179 12.84 -18.17 20.40
N LEU A 180 12.85 -16.91 20.80
CA LEU A 180 13.88 -15.94 20.45
C LEU A 180 15.18 -16.39 21.13
N GLU A 181 15.91 -17.32 20.52
CA GLU A 181 17.31 -17.50 20.86
C GLU A 181 18.05 -16.24 20.46
N LYS A 182 18.92 -15.76 21.36
CA LYS A 182 19.64 -14.50 21.26
C LYS A 182 20.54 -14.49 20.02
N ALA A 183 19.99 -14.13 18.87
CA ALA A 183 20.77 -13.75 17.71
C ALA A 183 21.20 -12.28 17.90
N THR A 184 22.41 -12.08 18.42
CA THR A 184 23.14 -10.83 18.25
C THR A 184 23.46 -10.68 16.77
N PHE A 185 22.66 -9.88 16.07
CA PHE A 185 22.94 -9.47 14.70
C PHE A 185 23.93 -8.30 14.76
N GLN A 186 25.15 -8.51 14.27
CA GLN A 186 26.15 -7.46 14.11
C GLN A 186 25.94 -6.77 12.75
N TRP A 187 25.95 -5.44 12.77
CA TRP A 187 25.79 -4.55 11.62
C TRP A 187 27.14 -3.98 11.19
N GLU A 188 28.12 -4.84 10.94
CA GLU A 188 29.38 -4.41 10.34
C GLU A 188 29.34 -4.83 8.86
N ASP A 189 29.71 -3.88 7.99
CA ASP A 189 29.96 -4.02 6.55
C ASP A 189 28.86 -3.58 5.56
N TYR A 190 28.24 -2.41 5.78
CA TYR A 190 27.61 -1.66 4.67
C TYR A 190 27.85 -0.15 4.75
N ASP A 191 29.11 0.23 4.96
CA ASP A 191 29.64 1.55 4.59
C ASP A 191 31.07 1.33 4.04
N ASP A 192 31.23 1.35 2.71
CA ASP A 192 32.38 1.85 1.93
C ASP A 192 32.39 1.21 0.52
N ASP A 193 31.76 1.92 -0.44
CA ASP A 193 32.35 2.40 -1.71
C ASP A 193 31.30 3.05 -2.61
#